data_AF-A0AAV2M8B6-F1
#
_entry.id   AF-A0AAV2M8B6-F1
#
_cell.length_a   1.000
_cell.length_b   1.000
_cell.length_c   1.000
_cell.angle_alpha   90.00
_cell.angle_beta   90.00
_cell.angle_gamma   90.00
#
_symmetry.space_group_name_H-M   'P 1'
#
loop_
_entity.id
_entity.type
_entity.pdbx_description
1 polymer ?
#
loop_
_entity_poly.entity_id
_entity_poly.type
_entity_poly.pdbx_seq_one_letter_code
_entity_poly.pdbx_strand_id
1 'polypeptide(L)'
;MNPAGSDSTPVTQDPVRSAIQAQGHRIHKQEELLGQLRGDLQRMADQQESMIAAFTSQLNMLAERLSPSQANPDSASVSAASSAPLVPPLRQRGQRVTDYAIQFRTLAAESGWNPTALFDAFLNGLNDHVKDQLAPLDLPETLDELIALAIKIDRRLIEREHEKCRRIPQQYRGPCFSPAQGAANSETPAPYPREDEPMQLGRTRLTPEEREKRMREGRCYYCGGFGHFSATCSAKARARQ
;
A
#
# COMPACT_ATOMS: atom_id res chain seq x y z
N MET A 1 -9.97 -22.25 93.62
CA MET A 1 -9.63 -20.99 92.93
C MET A 1 -8.54 -21.27 91.91
N ASN A 2 -8.77 -20.91 90.64
CA ASN A 2 -7.76 -20.55 89.64
C ASN A 2 -8.51 -19.96 88.42
N PRO A 3 -8.35 -18.68 88.06
CA PRO A 3 -8.78 -18.20 86.77
C PRO A 3 -7.65 -18.38 85.73
N ALA A 4 -7.99 -19.07 84.66
CA ALA A 4 -7.20 -19.17 83.44
C ALA A 4 -7.50 -17.99 82.51
N GLY A 5 -6.56 -17.72 81.60
CA GLY A 5 -6.90 -17.21 80.28
C GLY A 5 -6.62 -15.73 80.08
N SER A 6 -5.38 -15.42 79.72
CA SER A 6 -5.05 -14.27 78.87
C SER A 6 -5.72 -14.46 77.51
N ASP A 7 -6.85 -13.78 77.28
CA ASP A 7 -7.58 -13.81 76.04
C ASP A 7 -6.86 -12.95 74.99
N SER A 8 -6.19 -13.62 74.05
CA SER A 8 -5.57 -12.99 72.88
C SER A 8 -6.61 -12.97 71.78
N THR A 9 -7.29 -11.84 71.59
CA THR A 9 -8.24 -11.68 70.49
C THR A 9 -7.49 -11.57 69.15
N PRO A 10 -7.87 -12.34 68.11
CA PRO A 10 -7.31 -12.18 66.79
C PRO A 10 -7.94 -10.96 66.10
N VAL A 11 -7.09 -10.06 65.62
CA VAL A 11 -7.45 -8.90 64.79
C VAL A 11 -8.22 -9.36 63.55
N THR A 12 -9.52 -9.10 63.50
CA THR A 12 -10.35 -9.26 62.28
C THR A 12 -9.90 -8.25 61.23
N GLN A 13 -9.38 -8.73 60.10
CA GLN A 13 -8.97 -7.88 58.97
C GLN A 13 -10.20 -7.28 58.27
N ASP A 14 -10.26 -5.95 58.20
CA ASP A 14 -11.35 -5.22 57.56
C ASP A 14 -11.39 -5.44 56.03
N PRO A 15 -12.53 -5.91 55.47
CA PRO A 15 -12.64 -6.23 54.04
C PRO A 15 -12.47 -5.00 53.14
N VAL A 16 -12.86 -3.82 53.61
CA VAL A 16 -12.68 -2.54 52.90
C VAL A 16 -11.19 -2.20 52.76
N ARG A 17 -10.39 -2.44 53.80
CA ARG A 17 -8.95 -2.18 53.78
C ARG A 17 -8.23 -3.12 52.82
N SER A 18 -8.64 -4.39 52.78
CA SER A 18 -8.13 -5.37 51.80
C SER A 18 -8.48 -4.98 50.36
N ALA A 19 -9.71 -4.51 50.11
CA ALA A 19 -10.14 -4.06 48.78
C ALA A 19 -9.36 -2.82 48.30
N ILE A 20 -9.10 -1.85 49.18
CA ILE A 20 -8.28 -0.67 48.89
C ILE A 20 -6.84 -1.07 48.56
N GLN A 21 -6.24 -2.00 49.32
CA GLN A 21 -4.90 -2.52 49.04
C GLN A 21 -4.83 -3.25 47.69
N ALA A 22 -5.81 -4.11 47.39
CA ALA A 22 -5.90 -4.82 46.12
C ALA A 22 -6.13 -3.87 44.92
N GLN A 23 -6.87 -2.77 45.12
CA GLN A 23 -7.01 -1.72 44.11
C GLN A 23 -5.72 -0.93 43.92
N GLY A 24 -5.00 -0.60 45.00
CA GLY A 24 -3.68 0.04 44.94
C GLY A 24 -2.67 -0.80 44.15
N HIS A 25 -2.62 -2.11 44.39
CA HIS A 25 -1.76 -3.02 43.61
C HIS A 25 -2.11 -3.05 42.11
N ARG A 26 -3.41 -3.00 41.77
CA ARG A 26 -3.85 -2.94 40.37
C ARG A 26 -3.42 -1.64 39.68
N ILE A 27 -3.57 -0.51 40.38
CA ILE A 27 -3.14 0.81 39.86
C ILE A 27 -1.63 0.83 39.68
N HIS A 28 -0.85 0.40 40.68
CA HIS A 28 0.61 0.36 40.57
C HIS A 28 1.07 -0.52 39.40
N LYS A 29 0.41 -1.68 39.19
CA LYS A 29 0.70 -2.55 38.04
C LYS A 29 0.37 -1.86 36.71
N GLN A 30 -0.73 -1.10 36.64
CA GLN A 30 -1.07 -0.33 35.45
C GLN A 30 -0.07 0.81 35.20
N GLU A 31 0.37 1.52 36.24
CA GLU A 31 1.39 2.57 36.15
C GLU A 31 2.73 2.02 35.66
N GLU A 32 3.14 0.84 36.14
CA GLU A 32 4.35 0.17 35.68
C GLU A 32 4.28 -0.21 34.20
N LEU A 33 3.15 -0.77 33.76
CA LEU A 33 2.93 -1.10 32.35
C LEU A 33 2.91 0.15 31.46
N LEU A 34 2.28 1.24 31.91
CA LEU A 34 2.30 2.52 31.19
C LEU A 34 3.71 3.11 31.15
N GLY A 35 4.48 2.96 32.22
CA GLY A 35 5.89 3.35 32.28
C GLY A 35 6.75 2.58 31.27
N GLN A 36 6.56 1.27 31.18
CA GLN A 36 7.23 0.42 30.18
C GLN A 36 6.84 0.82 28.76
N LEU A 37 5.54 0.95 28.47
CA LEU A 37 5.07 1.33 27.14
C LEU A 37 5.59 2.72 26.71
N ARG A 38 5.60 3.69 27.63
CA ARG A 38 6.17 5.02 27.37
C ARG A 38 7.67 4.93 27.09
N GLY A 39 8.40 4.12 27.85
CA GLY A 39 9.83 3.89 27.62
C GLY A 39 10.10 3.23 26.26
N ASP A 40 9.28 2.26 25.87
CA ASP A 40 9.37 1.60 24.57
C ASP A 40 9.09 2.56 23.42
N LEU A 41 8.04 3.39 23.54
CA LEU A 41 7.71 4.42 22.56
C LEU A 41 8.85 5.44 22.42
N GLN A 42 9.47 5.86 23.53
CA GLN A 42 10.61 6.77 23.49
C GLN A 42 11.82 6.12 22.80
N ARG A 43 12.14 4.86 23.13
CA ARG A 43 13.24 4.13 22.48
C ARG A 43 13.01 3.96 20.98
N MET A 44 11.78 3.67 20.57
CA MET A 44 11.43 3.60 19.15
C MET A 44 11.56 4.95 18.46
N ALA A 45 11.17 6.05 19.12
CA ALA A 45 11.33 7.40 18.59
C ALA A 45 12.82 7.76 18.44
N ASP A 46 13.64 7.55 19.47
CA ASP A 46 15.08 7.81 19.43
C ASP A 46 15.76 6.96 18.35
N GLN A 47 15.32 5.71 18.17
CA GLN A 47 15.80 4.84 17.09
C GLN A 47 15.41 5.39 15.71
N GLN A 48 14.20 5.91 15.53
CA GLN A 48 13.79 6.54 14.28
C GLN A 48 14.59 7.81 13.99
N GLU A 49 14.81 8.67 14.99
CA GLU A 49 15.65 9.87 14.84
C GLU A 49 17.08 9.50 14.44
N SER A 50 17.65 8.47 15.07
CA SER A 50 18.97 7.95 14.71
C SER A 50 19.02 7.44 13.26
N MET A 51 18.01 6.69 12.82
CA MET A 51 17.91 6.22 11.43
C MET A 51 17.79 7.39 10.45
N ILE A 52 16.97 8.39 10.75
CA ILE A 52 16.80 9.58 9.91
C ILE A 52 18.09 10.40 9.87
N ALA A 53 18.77 10.60 11.00
CA ALA A 53 20.03 11.31 11.09
C ALA A 53 21.16 10.59 10.31
N ALA A 54 21.21 9.26 10.38
CA ALA A 54 22.14 8.46 9.60
C ALA A 54 21.87 8.59 8.09
N PHE A 55 20.61 8.52 7.68
CA PHE A 55 20.22 8.68 6.28
C PHE A 55 20.52 10.10 5.77
N THR A 56 20.21 11.12 6.56
CA THR A 56 20.50 12.53 6.25
C THR A 56 22.01 12.76 6.10
N SER A 57 22.82 12.17 6.98
CA SER A 57 24.28 12.19 6.87
C SER A 57 24.78 11.52 5.59
N GLN A 58 24.20 10.37 5.21
CA GLN A 58 24.53 9.70 3.94
C GLN A 58 24.21 10.57 2.72
N LEU A 59 23.07 11.27 2.75
CA LEU A 59 22.69 12.21 1.69
C LEU A 59 23.65 13.41 1.62
N ASN A 60 24.03 14.01 2.75
CA ASN A 60 25.00 15.11 2.76
C ASN A 60 26.37 14.68 2.23
N MET A 61 26.83 13.48 2.58
CA MET A 61 28.07 12.90 2.03
C MET A 61 27.99 12.67 0.51
N LEU A 62 26.81 12.35 -0.03
CA LEU A 62 26.61 12.26 -1.49
C LEU A 62 26.54 13.66 -2.12
N ALA A 63 25.90 14.62 -1.46
CA ALA A 63 25.81 16.01 -1.93
C ALA A 63 27.19 16.67 -2.02
N GLU A 64 28.06 16.51 -1.01
CA GLU A 64 29.43 17.05 -1.04
C GLU A 64 30.28 16.45 -2.16
N ARG A 65 30.05 15.19 -2.52
CA ARG A 65 30.72 14.53 -3.65
C ARG A 65 30.22 15.01 -5.01
N LEU A 66 29.04 15.62 -5.06
CA LEU A 66 28.42 16.15 -6.26
C LEU A 66 28.66 17.66 -6.44
N SER A 67 29.29 18.35 -5.48
CA SER A 67 29.66 19.75 -5.64
C SER A 67 30.73 19.91 -6.74
N PRO A 68 30.43 20.60 -7.85
CA PRO A 68 31.43 20.93 -8.85
C PRO A 68 32.34 22.03 -8.29
N SER A 69 33.62 21.71 -8.14
CA SER A 69 34.66 22.72 -7.92
C SER A 69 34.89 23.48 -9.22
N GLN A 70 34.44 24.75 -9.27
CA GLN A 70 34.91 25.91 -10.07
C GLN A 70 33.75 26.92 -10.24
N ALA A 71 33.90 28.25 -10.24
CA ALA A 71 35.05 29.15 -10.33
C ALA A 71 34.64 30.58 -9.94
N ASN A 72 35.67 31.41 -9.75
CA ASN A 72 35.70 32.86 -9.60
C ASN A 72 34.66 33.66 -10.43
N PRO A 73 34.15 34.80 -9.90
CA PRO A 73 33.45 35.78 -10.70
C PRO A 73 34.41 36.92 -11.10
N ASP A 74 34.96 36.87 -12.31
CA ASP A 74 35.47 38.09 -12.95
C ASP A 74 35.27 38.05 -14.47
N SER A 75 34.63 39.11 -14.94
CA SER A 75 34.64 39.68 -16.30
C SER A 75 33.75 39.09 -17.41
N ALA A 76 32.91 40.01 -17.90
CA ALA A 76 32.66 40.34 -19.30
C ALA A 76 31.82 39.40 -20.19
N SER A 77 30.59 39.86 -20.43
CA SER A 77 29.93 39.96 -21.74
C SER A 77 30.63 39.30 -22.95
N VAL A 78 30.04 38.22 -23.46
CA VAL A 78 29.95 37.96 -24.90
C VAL A 78 28.65 37.21 -25.21
N SER A 79 27.87 37.78 -26.13
CA SER A 79 26.73 37.12 -26.76
C SER A 79 27.23 35.95 -27.62
N ALA A 80 26.64 34.77 -27.45
CA ALA A 80 26.65 33.72 -28.47
C ALA A 80 25.55 32.69 -28.18
N ALA A 81 24.59 32.62 -29.11
CA ALA A 81 23.72 31.48 -29.25
C ALA A 81 24.56 30.22 -29.50
N SER A 82 24.49 29.22 -28.60
CA SER A 82 24.37 27.80 -28.97
C SER A 82 24.24 26.93 -27.71
N SER A 83 23.25 26.05 -27.75
CA SER A 83 23.13 24.86 -26.89
C SER A 83 22.76 25.10 -25.41
N ALA A 84 21.52 25.55 -25.16
CA ALA A 84 20.89 25.29 -23.87
C ALA A 84 20.76 23.77 -23.67
N PRO A 85 21.10 23.21 -22.50
CA PRO A 85 20.84 21.82 -22.20
C PRO A 85 19.31 21.64 -22.22
N LEU A 86 18.83 20.94 -23.25
CA LEU A 86 17.45 20.47 -23.33
C LEU A 86 17.13 19.79 -22.01
N VAL A 87 16.15 20.29 -21.25
CA VAL A 87 15.52 19.47 -20.21
C VAL A 87 15.04 18.23 -20.95
N PRO A 88 15.63 17.04 -20.70
CA PRO A 88 15.21 15.84 -21.41
C PRO A 88 13.71 15.67 -21.15
N PRO A 89 12.91 15.20 -22.12
CA PRO A 89 11.50 14.98 -21.92
C PRO A 89 11.33 13.92 -20.83
N LEU A 90 11.21 14.38 -19.57
CA LEU A 90 10.93 13.50 -18.45
C LEU A 90 9.51 13.01 -18.69
N ARG A 91 9.38 11.69 -18.75
CA ARG A 91 8.08 11.04 -18.88
C ARG A 91 7.85 10.26 -17.59
N GLN A 92 6.66 10.37 -17.03
CA GLN A 92 6.26 9.70 -15.81
C GLN A 92 6.51 8.16 -15.84
N ARG A 93 6.48 7.52 -17.01
CA ARG A 93 6.97 6.12 -17.25
C ARG A 93 6.50 5.07 -16.21
N GLY A 94 5.26 5.18 -15.74
CA GLY A 94 4.68 4.25 -14.76
C GLY A 94 5.11 4.50 -13.30
N GLN A 95 5.87 5.57 -13.04
CA GLN A 95 6.13 6.08 -11.70
C GLN A 95 4.92 6.88 -11.19
N ARG A 96 4.85 7.12 -9.88
CA ARG A 96 3.81 7.98 -9.29
C ARG A 96 4.00 9.42 -9.74
N VAL A 97 2.91 10.18 -9.88
CA VAL A 97 2.99 11.59 -10.27
C VAL A 97 3.82 12.39 -9.27
N THR A 98 3.80 12.02 -7.99
CA THR A 98 4.61 12.65 -6.94
C THR A 98 6.11 12.59 -7.22
N ASP A 99 6.61 11.40 -7.60
CA ASP A 99 8.04 11.17 -7.78
C ASP A 99 8.52 11.87 -9.05
N TYR A 100 7.69 11.84 -10.09
CA TYR A 100 7.89 12.60 -11.32
C TYR A 100 7.91 14.12 -11.05
N ALA A 101 6.98 14.65 -10.25
CA ALA A 101 6.93 16.07 -9.94
C ALA A 101 8.16 16.57 -9.16
N ILE A 102 8.73 15.74 -8.28
CA ILE A 102 9.97 16.07 -7.57
C ILE A 102 11.13 16.18 -8.57
N GLN A 103 11.32 15.15 -9.41
CA GLN A 103 12.37 15.15 -10.44
C GLN A 103 12.22 16.33 -11.40
N PHE A 104 10.99 16.61 -11.82
CA PHE A 104 10.69 17.74 -12.69
C PHE A 104 11.04 19.07 -12.03
N ARG A 105 10.70 19.28 -10.76
CA ARG A 105 11.05 20.51 -10.03
C ARG A 105 12.56 20.69 -9.88
N THR A 106 13.30 19.60 -9.62
CA THR A 106 14.76 19.65 -9.56
C THR A 106 15.36 20.10 -10.91
N LEU A 107 14.93 19.49 -12.02
CA LEU A 107 15.41 19.92 -13.35
C LEU A 107 14.94 21.33 -13.72
N ALA A 108 13.71 21.70 -13.34
CA ALA A 108 13.17 23.02 -13.62
C ALA A 108 14.03 24.12 -12.96
N ALA A 109 14.44 23.91 -11.71
CA ALA A 109 15.28 24.85 -10.96
C ALA A 109 16.65 25.09 -11.62
N GLU A 110 17.23 24.06 -12.24
CA GLU A 110 18.54 24.13 -12.89
C GLU A 110 18.48 24.66 -14.33
N SER A 111 17.29 24.64 -14.95
CA SER A 111 17.12 24.87 -16.38
C SER A 111 16.94 26.32 -16.80
N GLY A 112 16.45 27.20 -15.92
CA GLY A 112 16.11 28.59 -16.25
C GLY A 112 14.95 28.74 -17.25
N TRP A 113 14.10 27.72 -17.42
CA TRP A 113 12.98 27.74 -18.37
C TRP A 113 11.85 28.68 -17.95
N ASN A 114 11.14 29.24 -18.95
CA ASN A 114 9.95 30.06 -18.73
C ASN A 114 8.84 29.24 -18.04
N PRO A 115 8.12 29.79 -17.05
CA PRO A 115 6.99 29.10 -16.39
C PRO A 115 5.95 28.52 -17.36
N THR A 116 5.67 29.19 -18.48
CA THR A 116 4.76 28.66 -19.51
C THR A 116 5.33 27.42 -20.21
N ALA A 117 6.61 27.41 -20.53
CA ALA A 117 7.28 26.25 -21.11
C ALA A 117 7.36 25.08 -20.11
N LEU A 118 7.55 25.37 -18.82
CA LEU A 118 7.51 24.36 -17.75
C LEU A 118 6.12 23.75 -17.60
N PHE A 119 5.07 24.57 -17.72
CA PHE A 119 3.69 24.12 -17.69
C PHE A 119 3.40 23.11 -18.81
N ASP A 120 3.73 23.48 -20.05
CA ASP A 120 3.54 22.60 -21.21
C ASP A 120 4.42 21.34 -21.13
N ALA A 121 5.67 21.47 -20.71
CA ALA A 121 6.58 20.34 -20.54
C ALA A 121 6.04 19.35 -19.49
N PHE A 122 5.51 19.86 -18.38
CA PHE A 122 4.92 19.03 -17.33
C PHE A 122 3.70 18.27 -17.86
N LEU A 123 2.75 18.95 -18.52
CA LEU A 123 1.57 18.34 -19.13
C LEU A 123 1.93 17.23 -20.10
N ASN A 124 2.90 17.47 -20.98
CA ASN A 124 3.33 16.49 -21.98
C ASN A 124 4.00 15.25 -21.35
N GLY A 125 4.72 15.44 -20.24
CA GLY A 125 5.41 14.38 -19.52
C GLY A 125 4.54 13.52 -18.60
N LEU A 126 3.31 13.94 -18.29
CA LEU A 126 2.35 13.14 -17.51
C LEU A 126 1.97 11.83 -18.21
N ASN A 127 1.43 10.88 -17.45
CA ASN A 127 0.86 9.65 -17.98
C ASN A 127 -0.48 9.93 -18.69
N ASP A 128 -0.77 9.19 -19.75
CA ASP A 128 -1.95 9.42 -20.59
C ASP A 128 -3.26 9.26 -19.80
N HIS A 129 -3.31 8.28 -18.88
CA HIS A 129 -4.46 8.12 -17.97
C HIS A 129 -4.71 9.34 -17.07
N VAL A 130 -3.67 10.06 -16.66
CA VAL A 130 -3.81 11.29 -15.86
C VAL A 130 -4.25 12.44 -16.75
N LYS A 131 -3.72 12.54 -17.98
CA LYS A 131 -4.15 13.53 -18.98
C LYS A 131 -5.62 13.35 -19.36
N ASP A 132 -6.08 12.11 -19.53
CA ASP A 132 -7.48 11.80 -19.85
C ASP A 132 -8.43 12.31 -18.76
N GLN A 133 -8.02 12.27 -17.49
CA GLN A 133 -8.79 12.79 -16.36
C GLN A 133 -8.65 14.31 -16.20
N LEU A 134 -7.59 14.93 -16.74
CA LEU A 134 -7.40 16.37 -16.77
C LEU A 134 -8.17 17.04 -17.92
N ALA A 135 -8.34 16.36 -19.06
CA ALA A 135 -9.05 16.89 -20.24
C ALA A 135 -10.45 17.49 -19.98
N PRO A 136 -11.30 16.92 -19.09
CA PRO A 136 -12.61 17.50 -18.78
C PRO A 136 -12.57 18.58 -17.68
N LEU A 137 -11.42 18.85 -17.07
CA LEU A 137 -11.30 19.82 -15.98
C LEU A 137 -10.79 21.17 -16.51
N ASP A 138 -11.20 22.25 -15.85
CA ASP A 138 -10.62 23.56 -16.08
C ASP A 138 -9.15 23.53 -15.64
N LEU A 139 -8.24 23.82 -16.59
CA LEU A 139 -6.81 23.79 -16.34
C LEU A 139 -6.41 25.02 -15.51
N PRO A 140 -5.68 24.84 -14.40
CA PRO A 140 -5.24 25.96 -13.58
C PRO A 140 -4.17 26.79 -14.29
N GLU A 141 -4.02 28.05 -13.85
CA GLU A 141 -3.08 29.00 -14.46
C GLU A 141 -1.64 28.80 -13.97
N THR A 142 -1.45 28.15 -12.82
CA THR A 142 -0.14 27.96 -12.20
C THR A 142 0.35 26.52 -12.28
N LEU A 143 1.67 26.36 -12.44
CA LEU A 143 2.32 25.05 -12.48
C LEU A 143 2.11 24.27 -11.17
N ASP A 144 2.15 24.95 -10.02
CA ASP A 144 2.01 24.30 -8.72
C ASP A 144 0.59 23.75 -8.49
N GLU A 145 -0.43 24.48 -8.94
CA GLU A 145 -1.81 23.99 -8.92
C GLU A 145 -1.99 22.80 -9.86
N LEU A 146 -1.38 22.84 -11.05
CA LEU A 146 -1.41 21.72 -11.98
C LEU A 146 -0.76 20.47 -11.37
N ILE A 147 0.39 20.62 -10.72
CA ILE A 147 1.07 19.52 -10.01
C ILE A 147 0.15 18.96 -8.91
N ALA A 148 -0.47 19.83 -8.11
CA ALA A 148 -1.37 19.41 -7.03
C ALA A 148 -2.60 18.64 -7.56
N LEU A 149 -3.21 19.13 -8.65
CA LEU A 149 -4.33 18.45 -9.31
C LEU A 149 -3.91 17.10 -9.89
N ALA A 150 -2.77 17.03 -10.57
CA ALA A 150 -2.25 15.78 -11.13
C ALA A 150 -1.99 14.74 -10.04
N ILE A 151 -1.42 15.13 -8.89
CA ILE A 151 -1.23 14.24 -7.73
C ILE A 151 -2.58 13.76 -7.17
N LYS A 152 -3.57 14.64 -7.07
CA LYS A 152 -4.91 14.29 -6.58
C LYS A 152 -5.59 13.26 -7.48
N ILE A 153 -5.46 13.43 -8.80
CA ILE A 153 -5.97 12.48 -9.80
C ILE A 153 -5.26 11.14 -9.69
N ASP A 154 -3.92 11.12 -9.62
CA ASP A 154 -3.12 9.90 -9.49
C ASP A 154 -3.53 9.09 -8.26
N ARG A 155 -3.67 9.75 -7.10
CA ARG A 155 -4.16 9.11 -5.88
C ARG A 155 -5.54 8.48 -6.07
N ARG A 156 -6.45 9.19 -6.75
CA ARG A 156 -7.81 8.69 -7.00
C ARG A 156 -7.83 7.51 -7.96
N LEU A 157 -6.97 7.51 -8.98
CA LEU A 157 -6.81 6.39 -9.91
C LEU A 157 -6.30 5.15 -9.18
N ILE A 158 -5.25 5.30 -8.36
CA ILE A 158 -4.69 4.22 -7.54
C ILE A 158 -5.77 3.65 -6.60
N GLU A 159 -6.49 4.51 -5.87
CA GLU A 159 -7.56 4.07 -4.96
C GLU A 159 -8.63 3.26 -5.70
N ARG A 160 -9.08 3.75 -6.86
CA ARG A 160 -10.10 3.06 -7.65
C ARG A 160 -9.60 1.73 -8.22
N GLU A 161 -8.32 1.63 -8.55
CA GLU A 161 -7.71 0.36 -8.98
C GLU A 161 -7.65 -0.65 -7.83
N HIS A 162 -7.28 -0.20 -6.63
CA HIS A 162 -7.33 -1.02 -5.42
C HIS A 162 -8.74 -1.50 -5.09
N GLU A 163 -9.76 -0.64 -5.23
CA GLU A 163 -11.16 -1.02 -5.05
C GLU A 163 -11.60 -2.09 -6.06
N LYS A 164 -11.25 -1.91 -7.34
CA LYS A 164 -11.56 -2.90 -8.38
C LYS A 164 -10.95 -4.26 -8.05
N CYS A 165 -9.67 -4.29 -7.67
CA CYS A 165 -8.97 -5.52 -7.28
C CYS A 165 -9.61 -6.21 -6.07
N ARG A 166 -10.16 -5.44 -5.11
CA ARG A 166 -10.87 -5.99 -3.95
C ARG A 166 -12.26 -6.56 -4.27
N ARG A 167 -12.91 -6.08 -5.33
CA ARG A 167 -14.26 -6.52 -5.73
C ARG A 167 -14.28 -7.76 -6.62
N ILE A 168 -13.12 -8.27 -7.06
CA ILE A 168 -13.05 -9.49 -7.88
C ILE A 168 -13.21 -10.71 -6.96
N PRO A 169 -14.25 -11.55 -7.13
CA PRO A 169 -14.37 -12.81 -6.39
C PRO A 169 -13.13 -13.68 -6.64
N GLN A 170 -12.57 -14.26 -5.57
CA GLN A 170 -11.33 -15.08 -5.57
C GLN A 170 -11.27 -16.19 -6.64
N GLN A 171 -12.39 -16.51 -7.27
CA GLN A 171 -12.58 -17.58 -8.26
C GLN A 171 -11.94 -17.30 -9.64
N TYR A 172 -11.53 -16.05 -9.92
CA TYR A 172 -10.93 -15.62 -11.21
C TYR A 172 -9.64 -14.81 -11.04
N ARG A 173 -8.83 -15.07 -10.00
CA ARG A 173 -7.52 -14.43 -9.87
C ARG A 173 -6.54 -15.01 -10.92
N GLY A 174 -6.36 -14.29 -12.02
CA GLY A 174 -5.08 -14.31 -12.75
C GLY A 174 -3.99 -13.61 -11.92
N PRO A 175 -2.70 -13.78 -12.26
CA PRO A 175 -1.61 -13.18 -11.49
C PRO A 175 -1.66 -11.65 -11.56
N CYS A 176 -2.31 -11.02 -10.60
CA CYS A 176 -2.10 -9.61 -10.31
C CYS A 176 -0.76 -9.50 -9.57
N PHE A 177 0.22 -8.83 -10.19
CA PHE A 177 1.46 -8.47 -9.53
C PHE A 177 1.15 -7.67 -8.27
N SER A 178 1.36 -8.29 -7.11
CA SER A 178 1.34 -7.64 -5.82
C SER A 178 2.64 -8.00 -5.11
N PRO A 179 3.40 -7.03 -4.55
CA PRO A 179 4.57 -7.35 -3.73
C PRO A 179 4.08 -7.98 -2.44
N ALA A 180 4.53 -9.20 -2.16
CA ALA A 180 4.16 -9.94 -0.96
C ALA A 180 4.69 -9.24 0.29
N GLN A 181 3.79 -8.88 1.21
CA GLN A 181 4.10 -8.63 2.61
C GLN A 181 3.02 -9.25 3.49
N GLY A 182 3.46 -10.03 4.49
CA GLY A 182 2.79 -10.13 5.78
C GLY A 182 1.59 -11.07 5.90
N ALA A 183 1.88 -12.32 6.27
CA ALA A 183 1.35 -13.01 7.45
C ALA A 183 -0.17 -13.16 7.72
N ALA A 184 -0.46 -14.40 8.15
CA ALA A 184 -1.35 -14.81 9.24
C ALA A 184 -2.81 -15.20 8.90
N ASN A 185 -3.04 -16.50 9.13
CA ASN A 185 -4.24 -17.16 9.66
C ASN A 185 -5.55 -16.38 9.64
N SER A 186 -6.54 -16.93 8.95
CA SER A 186 -7.95 -16.77 9.33
C SER A 186 -8.69 -18.07 9.05
N GLU A 187 -9.29 -18.58 10.11
CA GLU A 187 -10.01 -19.83 10.23
C GLU A 187 -11.23 -19.87 9.31
N THR A 188 -11.46 -21.03 8.70
CA THR A 188 -12.59 -21.35 7.84
C THR A 188 -13.88 -21.46 8.68
N PRO A 189 -14.99 -20.78 8.33
CA PRO A 189 -16.33 -21.22 8.74
C PRO A 189 -16.92 -22.11 7.65
N ALA A 190 -17.44 -23.27 8.06
CA ALA A 190 -18.06 -24.28 7.20
C ALA A 190 -19.27 -23.74 6.40
N PRO A 191 -19.49 -24.20 5.14
CA PRO A 191 -20.68 -23.85 4.38
C PRO A 191 -21.83 -24.84 4.62
N TYR A 192 -22.98 -24.29 5.00
CA TYR A 192 -24.29 -24.95 5.00
C TYR A 192 -24.75 -25.25 3.57
N PRO A 193 -25.43 -26.37 3.30
CA PRO A 193 -25.99 -26.67 1.98
C PRO A 193 -27.34 -25.97 1.83
N ARG A 194 -27.53 -25.23 0.74
CA ARG A 194 -28.85 -24.75 0.29
C ARG A 194 -29.28 -25.62 -0.89
N GLU A 195 -30.36 -26.35 -0.70
CA GLU A 195 -31.03 -27.15 -1.72
C GLU A 195 -31.83 -26.24 -2.68
N ASP A 196 -31.63 -26.54 -3.97
CA ASP A 196 -32.52 -26.44 -5.13
C ASP A 196 -33.47 -25.24 -5.32
N GLU A 197 -33.23 -24.48 -6.40
CA GLU A 197 -34.30 -24.02 -7.30
C GLU A 197 -34.02 -24.42 -8.76
N PRO A 198 -35.03 -24.96 -9.48
CA PRO A 198 -34.89 -25.50 -10.82
C PRO A 198 -35.14 -24.44 -11.89
N MET A 199 -34.19 -24.28 -12.81
CA MET A 199 -34.32 -23.85 -14.21
C MET A 199 -33.11 -22.99 -14.61
N GLN A 200 -31.99 -23.64 -14.96
CA GLN A 200 -31.05 -23.01 -15.89
C GLN A 200 -30.34 -24.05 -16.76
N LEU A 201 -31.02 -24.41 -17.85
CA LEU A 201 -30.42 -25.08 -18.99
C LEU A 201 -29.33 -24.18 -19.59
N GLY A 202 -28.14 -24.73 -19.81
CA GLY A 202 -27.17 -24.18 -20.78
C GLY A 202 -25.81 -23.69 -20.25
N ARG A 203 -25.50 -23.81 -18.95
CA ARG A 203 -24.13 -23.59 -18.45
C ARG A 203 -23.77 -24.60 -17.36
N THR A 204 -23.22 -25.74 -17.75
CA THR A 204 -22.67 -26.74 -16.82
C THR A 204 -21.41 -26.18 -16.16
N ARG A 205 -21.58 -25.30 -15.17
CA ARG A 205 -20.54 -25.08 -14.15
C ARG A 205 -20.56 -26.34 -13.29
N LEU A 206 -19.64 -27.27 -13.57
CA LEU A 206 -19.42 -28.41 -12.71
C LEU A 206 -19.18 -27.91 -11.29
N THR A 207 -19.84 -28.53 -10.31
CA THR A 207 -19.53 -28.28 -8.90
C THR A 207 -18.06 -28.64 -8.64
N PRO A 208 -17.40 -27.99 -7.67
CA PRO A 208 -16.00 -28.25 -7.35
C PRO A 208 -15.75 -29.73 -7.02
N GLU A 209 -16.68 -30.37 -6.31
CA GLU A 209 -16.62 -31.81 -5.98
C GLU A 209 -16.66 -32.69 -7.23
N GLU A 210 -17.56 -32.38 -8.16
CA GLU A 210 -17.73 -33.14 -9.39
C GLU A 210 -16.55 -32.92 -10.36
N ARG A 211 -15.90 -31.75 -10.29
CA ARG A 211 -14.65 -31.48 -10.99
C ARG A 211 -13.51 -32.34 -10.46
N GLU A 212 -13.38 -32.45 -9.13
CA GLU A 212 -12.33 -33.25 -8.50
C GLU A 212 -12.54 -34.75 -8.72
N LYS A 213 -13.79 -35.22 -8.68
CA LYS A 213 -14.14 -36.60 -9.04
C LYS A 213 -13.76 -36.91 -10.48
N ARG A 214 -14.09 -36.04 -11.45
CA ARG A 214 -13.68 -36.23 -12.85
C ARG A 214 -12.17 -36.15 -13.05
N MET A 215 -11.46 -35.34 -12.26
CA MET A 215 -9.99 -35.30 -12.28
C MET A 215 -9.40 -36.64 -11.82
N ARG A 216 -9.89 -37.19 -10.71
CA ARG A 216 -9.45 -38.49 -10.16
C ARG A 216 -9.75 -39.65 -11.10
N GLU A 217 -10.88 -39.60 -11.78
CA GLU A 217 -11.33 -40.63 -12.72
C GLU A 217 -10.82 -40.41 -14.16
N GLY A 218 -10.06 -39.34 -14.43
CA GLY A 218 -9.52 -39.05 -15.77
C GLY A 218 -10.59 -38.77 -16.83
N ARG A 219 -11.71 -38.15 -16.43
CA ARG A 219 -12.84 -37.81 -17.31
C ARG A 219 -12.80 -36.34 -17.75
N CYS A 220 -13.32 -36.09 -18.94
CA CYS A 220 -13.43 -34.76 -19.53
C CYS A 220 -14.39 -33.85 -18.73
N TYR A 221 -13.93 -32.62 -18.42
CA TYR A 221 -14.75 -31.62 -17.72
C TYR A 221 -15.94 -31.06 -18.50
N TYR A 222 -16.05 -31.37 -19.79
CA TYR A 222 -17.14 -30.85 -20.63
C TYR A 222 -18.19 -31.92 -20.94
N CYS A 223 -17.78 -33.09 -21.42
CA CYS A 223 -18.70 -34.17 -21.81
C CYS A 223 -18.69 -35.39 -20.87
N GLY A 224 -17.79 -35.43 -19.87
CA GLY A 224 -17.66 -36.59 -18.97
C GLY A 224 -17.05 -37.86 -19.59
N GLY A 225 -16.61 -37.82 -20.85
CA GLY A 225 -15.95 -38.96 -21.50
C GLY A 225 -14.53 -39.20 -21.00
N PHE A 226 -14.05 -40.44 -21.08
CA PHE A 226 -12.70 -40.83 -20.65
C PHE A 226 -11.63 -40.53 -21.70
N GLY A 227 -10.36 -40.46 -21.26
CA GLY A 227 -9.19 -40.44 -22.14
C GLY A 227 -8.91 -39.10 -22.83
N HIS A 228 -9.64 -38.03 -22.49
CA HIS A 228 -9.40 -36.69 -23.02
C HIS A 228 -9.89 -35.61 -22.04
N PHE A 229 -9.31 -34.41 -22.14
CA PHE A 229 -9.72 -33.26 -21.33
C PHE A 229 -10.51 -32.24 -22.16
N SER A 230 -11.09 -31.24 -21.50
CA SER A 230 -11.96 -30.22 -22.13
C SER A 230 -11.30 -29.42 -23.25
N ALA A 231 -9.97 -29.45 -23.36
CA ALA A 231 -9.22 -28.89 -24.49
C ALA A 231 -9.34 -29.73 -25.77
N THR A 232 -9.41 -31.06 -25.63
CA THR A 232 -9.42 -32.04 -26.73
C THR A 232 -10.80 -32.67 -26.93
N CYS A 233 -11.84 -32.05 -26.39
CA CYS A 233 -13.20 -32.58 -26.40
C CYS A 233 -13.90 -32.30 -27.74
N SER A 234 -14.23 -33.36 -28.48
CA SER A 234 -14.96 -33.28 -29.75
C SER A 234 -16.34 -32.64 -29.61
N ALA A 235 -17.02 -32.85 -28.48
CA ALA A 235 -18.31 -32.21 -28.18
C ALA A 235 -18.19 -30.69 -28.05
N LYS A 236 -17.07 -30.18 -27.51
CA LYS A 236 -16.80 -28.75 -27.40
C LYS A 236 -16.41 -28.14 -28.75
N ALA A 237 -15.72 -28.88 -29.60
CA ALA A 237 -15.39 -28.46 -30.96
C ALA A 237 -16.66 -28.35 -31.83
N ARG A 238 -17.59 -29.31 -31.70
CA ARG A 238 -18.88 -29.28 -32.39
C ARG A 238 -19.81 -28.16 -31.93
N ALA A 239 -19.79 -27.80 -30.65
CA ALA A 239 -20.60 -26.70 -30.12
C ALA A 239 -20.10 -25.29 -30.52
N ARG A 240 -18.97 -25.18 -31.24
CA ARG A 240 -18.38 -23.92 -31.71
C ARG A 240 -18.50 -23.71 -33.22
N GLN A 241 -19.01 -24.69 -33.96
CA GLN A 241 -19.35 -24.60 -35.40
C GLN A 241 -20.82 -24.25 -35.53
#